data_AF-A0A3B8RYA8-F1
#
_entry.id   AF-A0A3B8RYA8-F1
#
_cell.length_a   1.000
_cell.length_b   1.000
_cell.length_c   1.000
_cell.angle_alpha   90.00
_cell.angle_beta   90.00
_cell.angle_gamma   90.00
#
_symmetry.space_group_name_H-M   'P 1'
#
loop_
_entity.id
_entity.type
_entity.pdbx_description
1 polymer ?
#
loop_
_entity_poly.entity_id
_entity_poly.type
_entity_poly.pdbx_seq_one_letter_code
_entity_poly.pdbx_strand_id
1 'polypeptide(L)'
;VMQGTIAEIVFSFFTYNLVSSLFTGSLILLYTLIHSLIMQGIFFGFGIYNVYLEILNSIGKAINYEGEISLILIPVIVFLYIFIGASAGWFGYATANRTREILQESVV
;
A
#
# COMPACT_ATOMS: atom_id res chain seq x y z
N VAL A 1 0.47 -12.87 -8.45
CA VAL A 1 -0.78 -13.67 -8.38
C VAL A 1 -1.70 -13.15 -7.28
N MET A 2 -1.25 -13.13 -6.02
CA MET A 2 -2.10 -12.68 -4.90
C MET A 2 -2.61 -11.23 -5.05
N GLN A 3 -1.81 -10.29 -5.58
CA GLN A 3 -2.29 -8.92 -5.83
C GLN A 3 -3.47 -8.89 -6.81
N GLY A 4 -3.43 -9.73 -7.85
CA GLY A 4 -4.50 -9.84 -8.84
C GLY A 4 -5.77 -10.41 -8.22
N THR A 5 -5.65 -11.44 -7.39
CA THR A 5 -6.79 -12.01 -6.65
C THR A 5 -7.44 -10.98 -5.72
N ILE A 6 -6.64 -10.15 -5.04
CA ILE A 6 -7.17 -9.05 -4.21
C ILE A 6 -7.98 -8.08 -5.07
N ALA A 7 -7.45 -7.68 -6.23
CA ALA A 7 -8.16 -6.79 -7.15
C ALA A 7 -9.47 -7.41 -7.66
N GLU A 8 -9.44 -8.68 -8.08
CA GLU A 8 -10.62 -9.41 -8.56
C GLU A 8 -11.71 -9.46 -7.50
N ILE A 9 -11.35 -9.79 -6.25
CA ILE A 9 -12.29 -9.81 -5.14
C ILE A 9 -12.93 -8.42 -4.98
N VAL A 10 -12.13 -7.36 -4.86
CA VAL A 10 -12.66 -6.01 -4.63
C VAL A 10 -13.58 -5.57 -5.76
N PHE A 11 -13.16 -5.72 -7.02
CA PHE A 11 -13.98 -5.29 -8.16
C PHE A 11 -15.22 -6.16 -8.37
N SER A 12 -15.19 -7.43 -7.97
CA SER A 12 -16.38 -8.31 -8.01
C SER A 12 -17.45 -7.86 -7.01
N PHE A 13 -17.06 -7.36 -5.84
CA PHE A 13 -18.01 -6.89 -4.82
C PHE A 13 -18.45 -5.43 -5.03
N PHE A 14 -17.53 -4.54 -5.40
CA PHE A 14 -17.77 -3.09 -5.38
C PHE A 14 -18.00 -2.47 -6.76
N THR A 15 -17.94 -3.26 -7.85
CA THR A 15 -17.95 -2.81 -9.25
C THR A 15 -16.82 -1.83 -9.59
N TYR A 16 -16.57 -1.60 -10.88
CA TYR A 16 -15.52 -0.68 -11.31
C TYR A 16 -15.97 0.79 -11.14
N ASN A 17 -15.34 1.50 -10.19
CA ASN A 17 -15.50 2.93 -9.99
C ASN A 17 -14.22 3.52 -9.37
N LEU A 18 -14.18 4.85 -9.20
CA LEU A 18 -13.00 5.54 -8.65
C LEU A 18 -12.69 5.05 -7.23
N VAL A 19 -13.69 4.99 -6.35
CA VAL A 19 -13.51 4.63 -4.95
C VAL A 19 -13.00 3.20 -4.81
N SER A 20 -13.59 2.24 -5.54
CA SER A 20 -13.13 0.86 -5.53
C SER A 20 -11.72 0.73 -6.10
N SER A 21 -11.34 1.54 -7.09
CA SER A 21 -9.98 1.55 -7.63
C SER A 21 -8.95 2.10 -6.64
N LEU A 22 -9.26 3.22 -5.96
CA LEU A 22 -8.42 3.77 -4.88
C LEU A 22 -8.24 2.76 -3.73
N PHE A 23 -9.34 2.13 -3.33
CA PHE A 23 -9.35 1.13 -2.26
C PHE A 23 -8.53 -0.11 -2.65
N THR A 24 -8.73 -0.64 -3.85
CA THR A 24 -7.94 -1.78 -4.37
C THR A 24 -6.44 -1.48 -4.36
N GLY A 25 -6.03 -0.32 -4.90
CA GLY A 25 -4.61 0.06 -4.92
C GLY A 25 -4.01 0.17 -3.52
N SER A 26 -4.74 0.77 -2.58
CA SER A 26 -4.35 0.86 -1.17
C SER A 26 -4.21 -0.52 -0.52
N LEU A 27 -5.20 -1.39 -0.75
CA LEU A 27 -5.24 -2.74 -0.17
C LEU A 27 -4.11 -3.62 -0.69
N ILE A 28 -3.78 -3.53 -1.97
CA ILE A 28 -2.66 -4.26 -2.57
C ILE A 28 -1.33 -3.84 -1.94
N LEU A 29 -1.08 -2.54 -1.79
CA LEU A 29 0.16 -2.07 -1.19
C LEU A 29 0.24 -2.41 0.31
N LEU A 30 -0.86 -2.28 1.04
CA LEU A 30 -0.94 -2.73 2.44
C LEU A 30 -0.66 -4.22 2.56
N TYR A 31 -1.25 -5.04 1.69
CA TYR A 31 -0.97 -6.47 1.66
C TYR A 31 0.52 -6.74 1.44
N THR A 32 1.18 -6.05 0.50
CA THR A 32 2.61 -6.26 0.28
C THR A 32 3.47 -5.87 1.49
N LEU A 33 3.11 -4.79 2.20
CA LEU A 33 3.79 -4.38 3.43
C LEU A 33 3.63 -5.44 4.54
N ILE A 34 2.38 -5.81 4.83
CA ILE A 34 2.04 -6.75 5.91
C ILE A 34 2.61 -8.13 5.61
N HIS A 35 2.46 -8.61 4.38
CA HIS A 35 2.99 -9.90 3.95
C HIS A 35 4.52 -9.92 4.11
N SER A 36 5.23 -8.87 3.68
CA SER A 36 6.68 -8.79 3.84
C SER A 36 7.11 -8.85 5.30
N LEU A 37 6.45 -8.10 6.19
CA LEU A 37 6.72 -8.10 7.63
C LEU A 37 6.50 -9.49 8.24
N ILE A 38 5.36 -10.13 7.95
CA ILE A 38 5.05 -11.47 8.43
C ILE A 38 6.10 -12.48 7.96
N MET A 39 6.46 -12.45 6.67
CA MET A 39 7.44 -13.38 6.12
C MET A 39 8.83 -13.16 6.75
N GLN A 40 9.23 -11.92 7.03
CA GLN A 40 10.47 -11.64 7.75
C GLN A 40 10.43 -12.22 9.17
N GLY A 41 9.32 -12.09 9.89
CA GLY A 41 9.15 -12.74 11.19
C GLY A 41 9.21 -14.27 11.13
N ILE A 42 8.68 -14.87 10.06
CA ILE A 42 8.75 -16.33 9.83
C ILE A 42 10.20 -16.76 9.54
N PHE A 43 10.92 -16.04 8.68
CA PHE A 43 12.27 -16.43 8.24
C PHE A 43 13.36 -16.12 9.27
N PHE A 44 13.27 -14.97 9.94
CA PHE A 44 14.31 -14.47 10.83
C PHE A 44 13.92 -14.53 12.32
N GLY A 45 12.68 -14.94 12.63
CA GLY A 45 12.11 -14.92 13.97
C GLY A 45 11.68 -13.52 14.42
N PHE A 46 11.04 -13.43 15.59
CA PHE A 46 10.52 -12.16 16.13
C PHE A 46 11.60 -11.13 16.48
N GLY A 47 12.87 -11.54 16.60
CA GLY A 47 13.98 -10.64 16.88
C GLY A 47 14.19 -9.57 15.82
N ILE A 48 13.79 -9.82 14.56
CA ILE A 48 13.91 -8.85 13.47
C ILE A 48 13.12 -7.56 13.74
N TYR A 49 11.99 -7.66 14.44
CA TYR A 49 11.17 -6.49 14.77
C TYR A 49 11.86 -5.57 15.78
N ASN A 50 12.63 -6.13 16.72
CA ASN A 50 13.43 -5.32 17.64
C ASN A 50 14.51 -4.54 16.88
N VAL A 51 15.13 -5.15 15.87
CA VAL A 51 16.10 -4.47 15.00
C VAL A 51 15.43 -3.31 14.24
N TYR A 52 14.23 -3.51 13.70
CA TYR A 52 13.50 -2.41 13.06
C TYR A 52 13.15 -1.27 14.02
N LEU A 53 12.69 -1.59 15.24
CA LEU A 53 12.40 -0.58 16.26
C LEU A 53 13.67 0.19 16.66
N GLU A 54 14.79 -0.51 16.81
CA GLU A 54 16.08 0.12 17.14
C GLU A 54 16.55 1.04 16.01
N ILE A 55 16.44 0.62 14.75
CA ILE A 55 16.76 1.46 13.58
C ILE A 55 15.87 2.71 13.58
N LEU A 56 14.56 2.57 13.73
CA LEU A 56 13.64 3.71 13.76
C LEU A 56 13.97 4.66 14.91
N ASN A 57 14.21 4.13 16.12
CA ASN A 57 14.57 4.94 17.28
C ASN A 57 15.96 5.60 17.15
N SER A 58 16.89 4.98 16.43
CA SER A 58 18.19 5.59 16.12
C SER A 58 18.05 6.83 15.23
N ILE A 59 17.12 6.80 14.26
CA ILE A 59 16.78 7.96 13.42
C ILE A 59 16.21 9.09 14.28
N GLY A 60 15.34 8.75 15.24
CA GLY A 60 14.80 9.72 16.20
C GLY A 60 15.89 10.41 17.03
N LYS A 61 16.83 9.63 17.55
CA LYS A 61 17.99 10.18 18.29
C LYS A 61 18.84 11.09 17.41
N ALA A 62 19.03 10.76 16.13
CA ALA A 62 19.80 11.59 15.20
C ALA A 62 19.17 12.97 14.95
N ILE A 63 17.85 13.10 15.12
CA ILE A 63 17.12 14.37 15.02
C ILE A 63 16.81 15.02 16.38
N ASN A 64 17.50 14.59 17.45
CA ASN A 64 17.29 15.03 18.83
C ASN A 64 15.85 14.82 19.36
N TYR A 65 15.19 13.74 18.94
CA TYR A 65 13.92 13.34 19.50
C TYR A 65 14.13 12.41 20.69
N GLU A 66 13.62 12.79 21.86
CA GLU A 66 13.83 12.05 23.13
C GLU A 66 12.87 10.87 23.33
N GLY A 67 11.76 10.81 22.58
CA GLY A 67 10.76 9.74 22.71
C GLY A 67 10.98 8.54 21.78
N GLU A 68 10.07 7.57 21.84
CA GLU A 68 10.01 6.44 20.90
C GLU A 68 9.42 6.89 19.56
N ILE A 69 10.26 7.42 18.67
CA ILE A 69 9.83 7.91 17.35
C ILE A 69 9.18 6.80 16.50
N SER A 70 9.48 5.52 16.79
CA SER A 70 8.84 4.38 16.14
C SER A 70 7.31 4.43 16.22
N LEU A 71 6.74 4.96 17.33
CA LEU A 71 5.29 5.12 17.50
C LEU A 71 4.67 6.12 16.52
N ILE A 72 5.47 7.06 16.00
CA ILE A 72 5.04 8.06 15.01
C ILE A 72 5.37 7.56 13.59
N LEU A 73 6.58 7.03 13.39
CA LEU A 73 7.05 6.60 12.07
C LEU A 73 6.25 5.42 11.51
N ILE A 74 5.83 4.46 12.34
CA ILE A 74 5.06 3.31 11.85
C ILE A 74 3.72 3.75 11.25
N PRO A 75 2.87 4.55 11.94
CA PRO A 75 1.67 5.12 11.33
C PRO A 75 1.95 5.93 10.06
N VAL A 76 3.03 6.70 10.03
CA VAL A 76 3.43 7.48 8.85
C VAL A 76 3.77 6.55 7.67
N ILE A 77 4.52 5.48 7.89
CA ILE A 77 4.82 4.48 6.86
C ILE A 77 3.53 3.85 6.34
N VAL A 78 2.64 3.40 7.22
CA VAL A 78 1.35 2.82 6.83
C VAL A 78 0.53 3.81 6.01
N PHE A 79 0.47 5.06 6.44
CA PHE A 79 -0.20 6.15 5.72
C PHE A 79 0.40 6.35 4.31
N LEU A 80 1.74 6.36 4.19
CA LEU A 80 2.41 6.48 2.89
C LEU A 80 2.06 5.31 1.97
N TYR A 81 2.01 4.08 2.48
CA TYR A 81 1.59 2.91 1.69
C TYR A 81 0.15 3.03 1.19
N ILE A 82 -0.76 3.50 2.04
CA ILE A 82 -2.16 3.76 1.65
C ILE A 82 -2.20 4.86 0.59
N PHE A 83 -1.50 5.97 0.81
CA PHE A 83 -1.50 7.11 -0.10
C PHE A 83 -0.93 6.78 -1.48
N ILE A 84 0.21 6.09 -1.52
CA ILE A 84 0.83 5.64 -2.78
C ILE A 84 -0.08 4.60 -3.46
N GLY A 85 -0.68 3.69 -2.68
CA GLY A 85 -1.58 2.67 -3.21
C GLY A 85 -2.85 3.29 -3.82
N ALA A 86 -3.48 4.25 -3.13
CA ALA A 86 -4.58 5.03 -3.64
C ALA A 86 -4.20 5.77 -4.93
N SER A 87 -3.03 6.39 -4.96
CA SER A 87 -2.52 7.09 -6.16
C SER A 87 -2.35 6.14 -7.35
N ALA A 88 -1.82 4.93 -7.12
CA ALA A 88 -1.72 3.90 -8.15
C ALA A 88 -3.11 3.42 -8.63
N GLY A 89 -4.06 3.25 -7.70
CA GLY A 89 -5.45 2.92 -8.01
C GLY A 89 -6.15 3.99 -8.84
N TRP A 90 -5.93 5.27 -8.51
CA TRP A 90 -6.41 6.40 -9.28
C TRP A 90 -5.84 6.42 -10.69
N PHE A 91 -4.52 6.21 -10.81
CA PHE A 91 -3.85 6.16 -12.12
C PHE A 91 -4.41 5.04 -13.00
N GLY A 92 -4.63 3.85 -12.42
CA GLY A 92 -5.28 2.73 -13.11
C GLY A 92 -6.70 3.08 -13.57
N TYR A 93 -7.49 3.73 -12.71
CA TYR A 93 -8.83 4.21 -13.07
C TYR A 93 -8.80 5.23 -14.22
N ALA A 94 -7.95 6.25 -14.11
CA ALA A 94 -7.83 7.30 -15.12
C ALA A 94 -7.42 6.73 -16.49
N THR A 95 -6.45 5.81 -16.51
CA THR A 95 -5.96 5.16 -17.73
C THR A 95 -7.03 4.29 -18.38
N ALA A 96 -7.76 3.50 -17.58
CA ALA A 96 -8.82 2.63 -18.09
C ALA A 96 -10.00 3.45 -18.66
N ASN A 97 -10.41 4.53 -17.99
CA ASN A 97 -11.43 5.44 -18.52
C ASN A 97 -10.99 6.09 -19.82
N ARG A 98 -9.75 6.60 -19.89
CA ARG A 98 -9.24 7.23 -21.11
C ARG A 98 -9.18 6.24 -22.29
N THR A 99 -8.81 5.01 -22.00
CA THR A 99 -8.81 3.93 -23.01
C THR A 99 -10.22 3.63 -23.50
N ARG A 100 -11.22 3.59 -22.60
CA ARG A 100 -12.63 3.36 -22.96
C ARG A 100 -13.17 4.46 -23.88
N GLU A 101 -12.84 5.72 -23.61
CA GLU A 101 -13.22 6.87 -24.46
C GLU A 101 -12.65 6.72 -25.87
N ILE A 102 -11.34 6.45 -25.99
CA ILE A 102 -10.67 6.28 -27.29
C ILE A 102 -11.27 5.12 -28.10
N LEU A 103 -11.58 3.99 -27.44
CA LEU A 103 -12.20 2.85 -28.10
C LEU A 103 -13.60 3.18 -28.62
N GLN A 104 -14.39 3.96 -27.88
CA GLN A 104 -15.71 4.39 -28.31
C GLN A 104 -15.64 5.36 -29.49
N GLU A 105 -14.68 6.31 -29.48
CA GLU A 105 -14.44 7.23 -30.60
C GLU A 105 -13.98 6.50 -31.88
N SER A 106 -13.23 5.40 -31.75
CA SER A 106 -12.73 4.64 -32.90
C SER A 106 -13.76 3.74 -33.61
N VAL A 107 -14.92 3.52 -32.97
CA VAL A 107 -16.01 2.67 -33.49
C VAL A 107 -17.10 3.49 -34.18
N VAL A 108 -17.07 4.83 -34.05
CA VAL A 108 -17.95 5.80 -34.73
C VAL A 108 -17.27 6.32 -35.99
#